data_AF-A0A7R9QGE4-F1
#
_entry.id   AF-A0A7R9QGE4-F1
#
_cell.length_a   1.000
_cell.length_b   1.000
_cell.length_c   1.000
_cell.angle_alpha   90.00
_cell.angle_beta   90.00
_cell.angle_gamma   90.00
#
_symmetry.space_group_name_H-M   'P 1'
#
loop_
_entity.id
_entity.type
_entity.pdbx_description
1 polymer ?
#
loop_
_entity_poly.entity_id
_entity_poly.type
_entity_poly.pdbx_seq_one_letter_code
_entity_poly.pdbx_strand_id
1 'polypeptide(L)'
;MFLYNPLISTINTLIISESGLAPKVLGVFPNGMICEYIESRSYNHLDDDNPMIVSLLAQKLAKFHTLDSPIPRDGTHKWMDAVFDEYFREGMFDTIKDNQLVDTINMSSHESLKSMDLGNELIWVKRAVQSAPKILVLSHCDFNRGNILIQENGDKLDLFFIDFDFTSHNFRGMDFGRYFSSWRHKDSHFGCEPFPTDQQMIPFIDAYIKESNRKS
;
A
#
# COMPACT_ATOMS: atom_id res chain seq x y z
N MET A 1 -15.74 2.56 -7.79
CA MET A 1 -16.12 1.45 -6.87
C MET A 1 -15.82 0.07 -7.50
N PHE A 2 -14.68 -0.12 -8.21
CA PHE A 2 -14.54 -1.25 -9.16
C PHE A 2 -13.28 -2.12 -9.04
N LEU A 3 -12.46 -1.96 -7.99
CA LEU A 3 -11.28 -2.81 -7.77
C LEU A 3 -11.52 -3.93 -6.74
N TYR A 4 -12.55 -3.80 -5.90
CA TYR A 4 -12.85 -4.83 -4.91
C TYR A 4 -13.59 -6.00 -5.53
N ASN A 5 -13.00 -7.19 -5.40
CA ASN A 5 -13.67 -8.45 -5.72
C ASN A 5 -13.55 -9.36 -4.49
N PRO A 6 -14.66 -9.69 -3.81
CA PRO A 6 -14.64 -10.44 -2.56
C PRO A 6 -14.05 -11.85 -2.73
N LEU A 7 -14.20 -12.46 -3.92
CA LEU A 7 -13.61 -13.76 -4.21
C LEU A 7 -12.08 -13.66 -4.35
N ILE A 8 -11.58 -12.63 -5.04
CA ILE A 8 -10.14 -12.38 -5.17
C ILE A 8 -9.53 -12.05 -3.81
N SER A 9 -10.19 -11.21 -3.01
CA SER A 9 -9.77 -10.89 -1.64
C SER A 9 -9.67 -12.16 -0.79
N THR A 10 -10.69 -13.04 -0.85
CA THR A 10 -10.69 -14.32 -0.13
C THR A 10 -9.54 -15.22 -0.57
N ILE A 11 -9.30 -15.36 -1.88
CA ILE A 11 -8.20 -16.17 -2.43
C ILE A 11 -6.85 -15.63 -1.96
N ASN A 12 -6.62 -14.33 -2.09
CA ASN A 12 -5.39 -13.70 -1.63
C ASN A 12 -5.16 -13.94 -0.14
N THR A 13 -6.19 -13.68 0.68
CA THR A 13 -6.08 -13.83 2.14
C THR A 13 -5.72 -15.26 2.54
N LEU A 14 -6.33 -16.27 1.89
CA LEU A 14 -5.98 -17.67 2.13
C LEU A 14 -4.53 -17.99 1.78
N ILE A 15 -4.04 -17.53 0.62
CA ILE A 15 -2.67 -17.82 0.15
C ILE A 15 -1.62 -17.15 1.04
N ILE A 16 -1.85 -15.88 1.39
CA ILE A 16 -0.90 -15.10 2.19
C ILE A 16 -0.89 -15.60 3.65
N SER A 17 -2.03 -16.07 4.16
CA SER A 17 -2.13 -16.78 5.44
C SER A 17 -1.21 -17.99 5.49
N GLU A 18 -1.23 -18.84 4.46
CA GLU A 18 -0.37 -20.04 4.40
C GLU A 18 1.13 -19.71 4.30
N SER A 19 1.49 -18.49 3.88
CA SER A 19 2.89 -18.07 3.81
C SER A 19 3.48 -17.58 5.14
N GLY A 20 2.66 -17.47 6.20
CA GLY A 20 3.09 -16.90 7.48
C GLY A 20 3.40 -15.40 7.44
N LEU A 21 2.88 -14.69 6.43
CA LEU A 21 2.98 -13.23 6.33
C LEU A 21 1.69 -12.53 6.81
N ALA A 22 0.61 -13.27 6.99
CA ALA A 22 -0.66 -12.81 7.52
C ALA A 22 -1.11 -13.69 8.71
N PRO A 23 -2.09 -13.23 9.52
CA PRO A 23 -2.74 -14.09 10.49
C PRO A 23 -3.36 -15.32 9.81
N LYS A 24 -3.32 -16.48 10.49
CA LYS A 24 -3.87 -17.71 9.90
C LYS A 24 -5.38 -17.60 9.68
N VAL A 25 -5.87 -17.99 8.52
CA VAL A 25 -7.30 -18.17 8.29
C VAL A 25 -7.73 -19.51 8.90
N LEU A 26 -8.65 -19.46 9.86
CA LEU A 26 -9.18 -20.61 10.58
C LEU A 26 -10.46 -21.16 9.94
N GLY A 27 -11.17 -20.34 9.17
CA GLY A 27 -12.36 -20.75 8.45
C GLY A 27 -12.89 -19.67 7.52
N VAL A 28 -13.56 -20.09 6.44
CA VAL A 28 -14.18 -19.20 5.43
C VAL A 28 -15.65 -19.57 5.30
N PHE A 29 -16.51 -18.57 5.17
CA PHE A 29 -17.95 -18.71 5.00
C PHE A 29 -18.45 -17.66 3.98
N PRO A 30 -19.70 -17.78 3.45
CA PRO A 30 -20.14 -16.96 2.31
C PRO A 30 -20.00 -15.45 2.47
N ASN A 31 -20.02 -14.94 3.71
CA ASN A 31 -20.00 -13.51 4.01
C ASN A 31 -18.82 -13.09 4.91
N GLY A 32 -17.74 -13.90 4.98
CA GLY A 32 -16.58 -13.54 5.79
C GLY A 32 -15.63 -14.68 6.09
N MET A 33 -14.71 -14.39 6.99
CA MET A 33 -13.65 -15.31 7.41
C MET A 33 -13.39 -15.17 8.91
N ILE A 34 -12.91 -16.26 9.51
CA ILE A 34 -12.35 -16.27 10.87
C ILE A 34 -10.84 -16.32 10.72
N CYS A 35 -10.15 -15.32 11.26
CA CYS A 35 -8.70 -15.27 11.29
C CYS A 35 -8.18 -15.45 12.73
N GLU A 36 -6.94 -15.93 12.84
CA GLU A 36 -6.17 -15.96 14.06
C GLU A 36 -6.08 -14.55 14.65
N TYR A 37 -6.28 -14.46 15.96
CA TYR A 37 -6.00 -13.24 16.70
C TYR A 37 -4.50 -13.17 17.02
N ILE A 38 -3.83 -12.15 16.50
CA ILE A 38 -2.45 -11.85 16.83
C ILE A 38 -2.45 -10.78 17.92
N GLU A 39 -1.97 -11.11 19.12
CA GLU A 39 -1.69 -10.12 20.16
C GLU A 39 -0.57 -9.19 19.65
N SER A 40 -0.97 -8.00 19.21
CA SER A 40 -0.15 -7.09 18.44
C SER A 40 -0.64 -5.65 18.60
N ARG A 41 0.19 -4.71 18.16
CA ARG A 41 -0.18 -3.31 17.95
C ARG A 41 -0.07 -2.96 16.46
N SER A 42 -0.81 -1.96 16.01
CA SER A 42 -0.59 -1.42 14.66
C SER A 42 0.76 -0.72 14.56
N TYR A 43 1.36 -0.77 13.37
CA TYR A 43 2.52 0.03 13.02
C TYR A 43 2.17 1.52 13.09
N ASN A 44 3.07 2.36 13.61
CA ASN A 44 2.88 3.80 13.72
C ASN A 44 4.11 4.59 13.22
N HIS A 45 4.01 5.91 13.22
CA HIS A 45 5.04 6.78 12.65
C HIS A 45 6.40 6.74 13.38
N LEU A 46 6.44 6.33 14.64
CA LEU A 46 7.69 6.18 15.40
C LEU A 46 8.44 4.91 15.00
N ASP A 47 7.73 3.90 14.46
CA ASP A 47 8.36 2.65 14.02
C ASP A 47 9.25 2.86 12.79
N ASP A 48 8.99 3.90 11.99
CA ASP A 48 9.84 4.33 10.86
C ASP A 48 11.25 4.75 11.28
N ASP A 49 11.44 5.07 12.57
CA ASP A 49 12.73 5.44 13.16
C ASP A 49 13.48 4.25 13.75
N ASN A 50 12.87 3.07 13.81
CA ASN A 50 13.47 1.87 14.36
C ASN A 50 14.09 1.02 13.25
N PRO A 51 15.44 0.96 13.14
CA PRO A 51 16.10 0.23 12.05
C PRO A 51 15.78 -1.27 12.03
N MET A 52 15.51 -1.87 13.20
CA MET A 52 15.17 -3.30 13.28
C MET A 52 13.78 -3.56 12.69
N ILE A 53 12.79 -2.72 13.03
CA ILE A 53 11.43 -2.84 12.50
C ILE A 53 11.42 -2.56 10.99
N VAL A 54 12.06 -1.48 10.54
CA VAL A 54 12.14 -1.12 9.11
C VAL A 54 12.81 -2.22 8.29
N SER A 55 13.90 -2.80 8.80
CA SER A 55 14.59 -3.91 8.13
C SER A 55 13.72 -5.17 8.06
N LEU A 56 12.99 -5.49 9.14
CA LEU A 56 12.06 -6.63 9.16
C LEU A 56 10.89 -6.41 8.19
N LEU A 57 10.34 -5.20 8.15
CA LEU A 57 9.26 -4.81 7.25
C LEU A 57 9.68 -4.98 5.79
N ALA A 58 10.85 -4.48 5.43
CA ALA A 58 11.43 -4.63 4.10
C ALA A 58 11.62 -6.10 3.69
N GLN A 59 12.11 -6.94 4.62
CA GLN A 59 12.28 -8.37 4.37
C GLN A 59 10.93 -9.09 4.19
N LYS A 60 9.94 -8.79 5.05
CA LYS A 60 8.59 -9.36 4.95
C LYS A 60 7.91 -8.97 3.64
N LEU A 61 8.03 -7.70 3.22
CA LEU A 61 7.50 -7.24 1.94
C LEU A 61 8.22 -7.88 0.75
N ALA A 62 9.54 -8.08 0.82
CA ALA A 62 10.27 -8.80 -0.21
C ALA A 62 9.74 -10.23 -0.39
N LYS A 63 9.48 -10.95 0.70
CA LYS A 63 8.85 -12.27 0.65
C LYS A 63 7.44 -12.22 0.08
N PHE A 64 6.64 -11.24 0.51
CA PHE A 64 5.28 -11.03 -0.01
C PHE A 64 5.28 -10.86 -1.54
N HIS A 65 6.18 -10.01 -2.05
CA HIS A 65 6.32 -9.75 -3.49
C HIS A 65 6.71 -11.00 -4.32
N THR A 66 7.20 -12.05 -3.69
CA THR A 66 7.56 -13.32 -4.35
C THR A 66 6.48 -14.40 -4.27
N LEU A 67 5.39 -14.17 -3.53
CA LEU A 67 4.30 -15.13 -3.44
C LEU A 67 3.65 -15.34 -4.81
N ASP A 68 3.38 -16.61 -5.14
CA ASP A 68 2.65 -16.96 -6.35
C ASP A 68 1.16 -17.06 -6.03
N SER A 69 0.40 -16.06 -6.47
CA SER A 69 -1.06 -16.04 -6.35
C SER A 69 -1.68 -16.38 -7.71
N PRO A 70 -2.66 -17.30 -7.80
CA PRO A 70 -3.31 -17.70 -9.05
C PRO A 70 -4.34 -16.67 -9.54
N ILE A 71 -4.26 -15.42 -9.08
CA ILE A 71 -5.11 -14.33 -9.54
C ILE A 71 -4.59 -13.77 -10.87
N PRO A 72 -5.45 -13.14 -11.69
CA PRO A 72 -5.03 -12.50 -12.93
C PRO A 72 -3.88 -11.50 -12.73
N ARG A 73 -2.98 -11.45 -13.72
CA ARG A 73 -1.81 -10.55 -13.74
C ARG A 73 -2.13 -9.20 -14.39
N ASP A 74 -3.36 -8.71 -14.20
CA ASP A 74 -3.92 -7.52 -14.85
C ASP A 74 -4.15 -6.34 -13.89
N GLY A 75 -3.74 -6.46 -12.63
CA GLY A 75 -3.95 -5.46 -11.58
C GLY A 75 -3.45 -4.08 -11.95
N THR A 76 -2.25 -3.98 -12.55
CA THR A 76 -1.72 -2.70 -13.05
C THR A 76 -2.62 -2.04 -14.09
N HIS A 77 -3.15 -2.81 -15.05
CA HIS A 77 -4.02 -2.26 -16.09
C HIS A 77 -5.32 -1.75 -15.48
N LYS A 78 -5.95 -2.55 -14.61
CA LYS A 78 -7.17 -2.13 -13.89
C LYS A 78 -6.95 -0.88 -13.05
N TRP A 79 -5.82 -0.79 -12.35
CA TRP A 79 -5.47 0.40 -11.57
C TRP A 79 -5.26 1.61 -12.48
N MET A 80 -4.53 1.46 -13.59
CA MET A 80 -4.32 2.53 -14.54
C MET A 80 -5.64 3.02 -15.17
N ASP A 81 -6.50 2.10 -15.58
CA ASP A 81 -7.80 2.43 -16.19
C ASP A 81 -8.71 3.13 -15.15
N ALA A 82 -8.78 2.60 -13.93
CA ALA A 82 -9.54 3.24 -12.86
C ALA A 82 -9.02 4.68 -12.60
N VAL A 83 -7.73 4.81 -12.27
CA VAL A 83 -7.12 6.09 -11.86
C VAL A 83 -7.09 7.13 -12.98
N PHE A 84 -6.68 6.75 -14.19
CA PHE A 84 -6.44 7.71 -15.26
C PHE A 84 -7.63 7.91 -16.20
N ASP A 85 -8.48 6.89 -16.36
CA ASP A 85 -9.51 6.93 -17.37
C ASP A 85 -10.91 7.11 -16.76
N GLU A 86 -11.20 6.55 -15.57
CA GLU A 86 -12.50 6.67 -14.88
C GLU A 86 -12.54 7.93 -14.00
N TYR A 87 -11.62 8.09 -13.03
CA TYR A 87 -11.58 9.27 -12.15
C TYR A 87 -11.42 10.60 -12.92
N PHE A 88 -10.75 10.56 -14.07
CA PHE A 88 -10.61 11.73 -14.94
C PHE A 88 -11.88 12.02 -15.75
N ARG A 89 -12.61 11.00 -16.21
CA ARG A 89 -13.85 11.18 -16.99
C ARG A 89 -15.04 11.57 -16.13
N GLU A 90 -15.08 11.11 -14.88
CA GLU A 90 -16.21 11.36 -13.98
C GLU A 90 -16.17 12.74 -13.29
N GLY A 91 -15.23 13.61 -13.65
CA GLY A 91 -15.21 14.98 -13.14
C GLY A 91 -14.91 15.05 -11.64
N MET A 92 -14.13 14.11 -11.08
CA MET A 92 -13.70 14.19 -9.67
C MET A 92 -12.99 15.52 -9.36
N PHE A 93 -12.32 16.11 -10.36
CA PHE A 93 -11.73 17.45 -10.21
C PHE A 93 -12.76 18.58 -10.23
N ASP A 94 -13.93 18.35 -10.81
CA ASP A 94 -15.03 19.32 -10.82
C ASP A 94 -15.70 19.36 -9.43
N THR A 95 -15.76 18.26 -8.69
CA THR A 95 -16.24 18.27 -7.28
C THR A 95 -15.32 19.06 -6.34
N ILE A 96 -14.00 19.08 -6.60
CA ILE A 96 -13.04 19.98 -5.91
C ILE A 96 -13.34 21.43 -6.25
N LYS A 97 -13.63 21.74 -7.51
CA LYS A 97 -13.94 23.11 -7.97
C LYS A 97 -15.27 23.63 -7.42
N ASP A 98 -16.25 22.76 -7.19
CA ASP A 98 -17.60 23.08 -6.72
C ASP A 98 -17.74 23.25 -5.20
N ASN A 99 -16.64 23.42 -4.46
CA ASN A 99 -16.60 23.58 -3.00
C ASN A 99 -17.20 22.42 -2.18
N GLN A 100 -17.48 21.26 -2.79
CA GLN A 100 -18.10 20.14 -2.09
C GLN A 100 -17.15 19.47 -1.07
N LEU A 101 -15.86 19.78 -1.14
CA LEU A 101 -14.82 19.23 -0.28
C LEU A 101 -14.23 20.24 0.72
N VAL A 102 -14.74 21.47 0.77
CA VAL A 102 -14.25 22.53 1.68
C VAL A 102 -14.28 22.12 3.16
N ASP A 103 -15.29 21.34 3.55
CA ASP A 103 -15.41 20.87 4.94
C ASP A 103 -14.45 19.69 5.24
N THR A 104 -13.91 19.05 4.21
CA THR A 104 -13.02 17.88 4.30
C THR A 104 -11.54 18.26 4.18
N ILE A 105 -11.22 19.32 3.44
CA ILE A 105 -9.87 19.81 3.20
C ILE A 105 -9.76 21.20 3.81
N ASN A 106 -8.71 21.50 4.57
CA ASN A 106 -8.57 22.85 5.13
C ASN A 106 -8.67 23.94 4.02
N MET A 107 -9.30 25.08 4.33
CA MET A 107 -9.62 26.14 3.36
C MET A 107 -8.42 26.60 2.52
N SER A 108 -7.23 26.68 3.12
CA SER A 108 -6.00 27.09 2.43
C SER A 108 -5.52 26.08 1.39
N SER A 109 -5.69 24.78 1.66
CA SER A 109 -5.35 23.72 0.70
C SER A 109 -6.39 23.65 -0.42
N HIS A 110 -7.66 23.90 -0.10
CA HIS A 110 -8.74 23.95 -1.08
C HIS A 110 -8.53 25.03 -2.15
N GLU A 111 -8.20 26.25 -1.74
CA GLU A 111 -7.92 27.35 -2.69
C GLU A 111 -6.67 27.08 -3.54
N SER A 112 -5.64 26.47 -2.94
CA SER A 112 -4.45 26.04 -3.68
C SER A 112 -4.80 25.01 -4.75
N LEU A 113 -5.60 23.99 -4.41
CA LEU A 113 -6.02 22.93 -5.34
C LEU A 113 -6.88 23.49 -6.49
N LYS A 114 -7.77 24.45 -6.24
CA LYS A 114 -8.55 25.12 -7.30
C LYS A 114 -7.67 25.83 -8.32
N SER A 115 -6.55 26.39 -7.88
CA SER A 115 -5.63 27.14 -8.73
C SER A 115 -4.71 26.24 -9.58
N MET A 116 -4.62 24.95 -9.24
CA MET A 116 -3.76 23.99 -9.94
C MET A 116 -4.46 23.40 -11.18
N ASP A 117 -3.67 23.13 -12.20
CA ASP A 117 -4.12 22.34 -13.35
C ASP A 117 -3.98 20.84 -13.04
N LEU A 118 -4.95 20.33 -12.29
CA LEU A 118 -4.97 18.93 -11.87
C LEU A 118 -5.02 17.94 -13.04
N GLY A 119 -5.49 18.37 -14.22
CA GLY A 119 -5.44 17.54 -15.43
C GLY A 119 -4.02 17.37 -15.96
N ASN A 120 -3.24 18.45 -16.02
CA ASN A 120 -1.83 18.38 -16.39
C ASN A 120 -0.99 17.65 -15.34
N GLU A 121 -1.26 17.84 -14.05
CA GLU A 121 -0.61 17.07 -12.96
C GLU A 121 -0.87 15.57 -13.12
N LEU A 122 -2.11 15.16 -13.42
CA LEU A 122 -2.43 13.76 -13.64
C LEU A 122 -1.72 13.18 -14.87
N ILE A 123 -1.64 13.93 -15.97
CA ILE A 123 -0.88 13.53 -17.17
C ILE A 123 0.60 13.35 -16.82
N TRP A 124 1.16 14.25 -16.00
CA TRP A 124 2.52 14.12 -15.51
C TRP A 124 2.73 12.84 -14.69
N VAL A 125 1.83 12.52 -13.74
CA VAL A 125 1.86 11.26 -12.98
C VAL A 125 1.76 10.04 -13.90
N LYS A 126 0.84 10.05 -14.89
CA LYS A 126 0.69 8.96 -15.87
C LYS A 126 2.01 8.67 -16.60
N ARG A 127 2.69 9.73 -17.05
CA ARG A 127 3.99 9.62 -17.73
C ARG A 127 5.07 9.09 -16.80
N ALA A 128 5.13 9.59 -15.56
CA ALA A 128 6.10 9.14 -14.57
C ALA A 128 5.96 7.63 -14.30
N VAL A 129 4.74 7.16 -14.03
CA VAL A 129 4.44 5.73 -13.82
C VAL A 129 4.79 4.89 -15.05
N GLN A 130 4.45 5.36 -16.26
CA GLN A 130 4.74 4.64 -17.50
C GLN A 130 6.25 4.51 -17.81
N SER A 131 7.05 5.49 -17.34
CA SER A 131 8.50 5.52 -17.52
C SER A 131 9.29 4.72 -16.47
N ALA A 132 8.68 4.44 -15.32
CA ALA A 132 9.33 3.72 -14.23
C ALA A 132 9.58 2.24 -14.58
N PRO A 133 10.61 1.59 -13.98
CA PRO A 133 10.84 0.16 -14.15
C PRO A 133 9.63 -0.69 -13.74
N LYS A 134 9.21 -1.58 -14.65
CA LYS A 134 7.98 -2.37 -14.53
C LYS A 134 8.25 -3.76 -13.96
N ILE A 135 8.65 -3.81 -12.70
CA ILE A 135 8.86 -5.08 -12.00
C ILE A 135 7.54 -5.50 -11.37
N LEU A 136 6.85 -6.42 -12.06
CA LEU A 136 5.57 -6.98 -11.65
C LEU A 136 5.76 -7.98 -10.50
N VAL A 137 5.03 -7.80 -9.41
CA VAL A 137 5.05 -8.62 -8.19
C VAL A 137 3.63 -8.81 -7.68
N LEU A 138 3.41 -9.74 -6.74
CA LEU A 138 2.19 -9.68 -5.93
C LEU A 138 2.32 -8.46 -5.01
N SER A 139 1.50 -7.45 -5.22
CA SER A 139 1.55 -6.17 -4.51
C SER A 139 0.35 -6.04 -3.59
N HIS A 140 0.56 -5.53 -2.38
CA HIS A 140 -0.51 -5.29 -1.43
C HIS A 140 -1.50 -4.24 -1.96
N CYS A 141 -1.00 -3.27 -2.74
CA CYS A 141 -1.73 -2.15 -3.36
C CYS A 141 -2.35 -1.13 -2.39
N ASP A 142 -2.30 -1.40 -1.09
CA ASP A 142 -2.60 -0.44 -0.02
C ASP A 142 -1.68 -0.70 1.18
N PHE A 143 -0.37 -0.70 0.90
CA PHE A 143 0.67 -0.96 1.89
C PHE A 143 0.87 0.23 2.86
N ASN A 144 -0.16 0.50 3.64
CA ASN A 144 -0.22 1.55 4.64
C ASN A 144 0.02 0.99 6.05
N ARG A 145 0.31 1.86 7.01
CA ARG A 145 0.65 1.46 8.39
C ARG A 145 -0.46 0.75 9.14
N GLY A 146 -1.71 1.11 8.87
CA GLY A 146 -2.88 0.45 9.46
C GLY A 146 -2.96 -1.03 9.09
N ASN A 147 -2.36 -1.40 7.95
CA ASN A 147 -2.34 -2.76 7.43
C ASN A 147 -1.10 -3.56 7.85
N ILE A 148 -0.31 -3.04 8.81
CA ILE A 148 0.87 -3.69 9.36
C ILE A 148 0.68 -3.88 10.86
N LEU A 149 0.70 -5.14 11.30
CA LEU A 149 0.64 -5.51 12.71
C LEU A 149 2.05 -5.85 13.21
N ILE A 150 2.40 -5.34 14.38
CA ILE A 150 3.65 -5.61 15.09
C ILE A 150 3.35 -6.47 16.31
N GLN A 151 3.91 -7.68 16.32
CA GLN A 151 3.87 -8.58 17.46
C GLN A 151 5.21 -8.51 18.21
N GLU A 152 5.14 -8.17 19.49
CA GLU A 152 6.28 -8.10 20.39
C GLU A 152 6.02 -9.09 21.54
N ASN A 153 6.76 -10.20 21.58
CA ASN A 153 6.66 -11.21 22.65
C ASN A 153 8.04 -11.44 23.28
N GLY A 154 8.33 -10.68 24.32
CA GLY A 154 9.66 -10.62 24.93
C GLY A 154 10.70 -10.16 23.91
N ASP A 155 11.68 -11.01 23.63
CA ASP A 155 12.74 -10.72 22.66
C ASP A 155 12.36 -11.02 21.20
N LYS A 156 11.16 -11.56 20.95
CA LYS A 156 10.69 -11.86 19.59
C LYS A 156 9.88 -10.70 19.03
N LEU A 157 10.34 -10.17 17.90
CA LEU A 157 9.65 -9.19 17.08
C LEU A 157 9.21 -9.85 15.77
N ASP A 158 7.92 -9.78 15.45
CA ASP A 158 7.39 -10.22 14.17
C ASP A 158 6.41 -9.21 13.56
N LEU A 159 6.21 -9.29 12.25
CA LEU A 159 5.29 -8.45 11.48
C LEU A 159 4.34 -9.29 10.64
N PHE A 160 3.08 -8.84 10.61
CA PHE A 160 2.02 -9.42 9.79
C PHE A 160 1.34 -8.34 8.96
N PHE A 161 0.99 -8.68 7.73
CA PHE A 161 0.16 -7.85 6.87
C PHE A 161 -1.30 -8.27 6.98
N ILE A 162 -2.21 -7.32 6.78
CA ILE A 162 -3.66 -7.54 6.81
C ILE A 162 -4.34 -6.70 5.72
N ASP A 163 -5.64 -6.92 5.52
CA ASP A 163 -6.45 -6.16 4.56
C ASP A 163 -5.98 -6.29 3.09
N PHE A 164 -6.21 -7.46 2.52
CA PHE A 164 -5.75 -7.82 1.16
C PHE A 164 -6.79 -7.53 0.08
N ASP A 165 -7.76 -6.66 0.36
CA ASP A 165 -8.91 -6.39 -0.50
C ASP A 165 -8.53 -5.84 -1.88
N PHE A 166 -7.41 -5.13 -1.95
CA PHE A 166 -6.85 -4.56 -3.18
C PHE A 166 -5.62 -5.30 -3.71
N THR A 167 -5.17 -6.37 -3.02
CA THR A 167 -3.97 -7.09 -3.40
C THR A 167 -4.10 -7.63 -4.82
N SER A 168 -3.12 -7.31 -5.66
CA SER A 168 -3.11 -7.70 -7.06
C SER A 168 -1.68 -7.77 -7.60
N HIS A 169 -1.51 -8.33 -8.80
CA HIS A 169 -0.23 -8.20 -9.47
C HIS A 169 -0.04 -6.76 -9.96
N ASN A 170 0.93 -6.06 -9.35
CA ASN A 170 1.22 -4.67 -9.67
C ASN A 170 2.73 -4.40 -9.68
N PHE A 171 3.13 -3.20 -10.11
CA PHE A 171 4.53 -2.80 -10.03
C PHE A 171 4.94 -2.63 -8.57
N ARG A 172 6.07 -3.21 -8.16
CA ARG A 172 6.55 -3.13 -6.76
C ARG A 172 6.68 -1.70 -6.22
N GLY A 173 6.88 -0.73 -7.13
CA GLY A 173 6.96 0.68 -6.79
C GLY A 173 5.66 1.24 -6.20
N MET A 174 4.52 0.58 -6.43
CA MET A 174 3.23 0.97 -5.84
C MET A 174 3.23 0.82 -4.32
N ASP A 175 3.66 -0.32 -3.80
CA ASP A 175 3.74 -0.53 -2.34
C ASP A 175 4.82 0.36 -1.71
N PHE A 176 5.96 0.54 -2.38
CA PHE A 176 6.99 1.47 -1.89
C PHE A 176 6.47 2.91 -1.84
N GLY A 177 5.83 3.37 -2.92
CA GLY A 177 5.25 4.70 -2.98
C GLY A 177 4.20 4.92 -1.90
N ARG A 178 3.32 3.93 -1.70
CA ARG A 178 2.25 4.00 -0.68
C ARG A 178 2.79 4.03 0.75
N TYR A 179 3.84 3.26 1.04
CA TYR A 179 4.50 3.29 2.33
C TYR A 179 5.21 4.63 2.56
N PHE A 180 6.08 5.02 1.63
CA PHE A 180 6.89 6.23 1.78
C PHE A 180 6.08 7.53 1.70
N SER A 181 4.93 7.55 1.03
CA SER A 181 4.05 8.73 0.95
C SER A 181 3.50 9.16 2.31
N SER A 182 3.49 8.27 3.29
CA SER A 182 3.05 8.54 4.66
C SER A 182 4.17 8.44 5.69
N TRP A 183 5.44 8.34 5.25
CA TRP A 183 6.58 8.13 6.13
C TRP A 183 6.73 9.27 7.16
N ARG A 184 6.88 8.89 8.43
CA ARG A 184 6.77 9.75 9.63
C ARG A 184 5.52 10.65 9.78
N HIS A 185 4.49 10.52 8.93
CA HIS A 185 3.24 11.30 9.10
C HIS A 185 2.56 10.96 10.42
N LYS A 186 2.25 11.94 11.27
CA LYS A 186 1.57 11.66 12.54
C LYS A 186 0.11 11.24 12.33
N ASP A 187 -0.52 11.82 11.32
CA ASP A 187 -1.88 11.50 10.92
C ASP A 187 -1.89 10.30 9.97
N SER A 188 -2.96 9.50 10.04
CA SER A 188 -3.04 8.21 9.34
C SER A 188 -3.34 8.31 7.84
N HIS A 189 -3.60 9.52 7.32
CA HIS A 189 -4.14 9.70 5.96
C HIS A 189 -3.29 10.67 5.11
N PHE A 190 -3.22 11.94 5.50
CA PHE A 190 -2.49 12.98 4.77
C PHE A 190 -1.76 13.89 5.77
N GLY A 191 -0.48 13.63 5.99
CA GLY A 191 0.39 14.47 6.80
C GLY A 191 1.04 15.58 5.98
N CYS A 192 1.54 16.60 6.69
CA CYS A 192 2.32 17.70 6.10
C CYS A 192 3.83 17.44 6.22
N GLU A 193 4.23 16.30 6.78
CA GLU A 193 5.63 15.93 6.93
C GLU A 193 6.26 15.63 5.55
N PRO A 194 7.55 15.98 5.38
CA PRO A 194 8.21 15.84 4.09
C PRO A 194 8.38 14.37 3.69
N PHE A 195 8.36 14.13 2.39
CA PHE A 195 8.73 12.84 1.80
C PHE A 195 10.18 12.47 2.21
N PRO A 196 10.48 11.18 2.47
CA PRO A 196 11.81 10.76 2.86
C PRO A 196 12.86 11.05 1.78
N THR A 197 14.04 11.47 2.20
CA THR A 197 15.22 11.57 1.34
C THR A 197 15.72 10.20 0.91
N ASP A 198 16.49 10.14 -0.17
CA ASP A 198 17.15 8.90 -0.62
C ASP A 198 17.92 8.21 0.52
N GLN A 199 18.67 8.98 1.31
CA GLN A 199 19.44 8.45 2.44
C GLN A 199 18.56 7.79 3.52
N GLN A 200 17.31 8.26 3.67
CA GLN A 200 16.35 7.70 4.61
C GLN A 200 15.65 6.46 4.04
N MET A 201 15.48 6.37 2.71
CA MET A 201 14.89 5.21 2.05
C MET A 201 15.89 4.05 1.88
N ILE A 202 17.20 4.34 1.75
CA ILE A 202 18.25 3.34 1.50
C ILE A 202 18.20 2.14 2.47
N PRO A 203 18.09 2.30 3.81
CA PRO A 203 18.07 1.15 4.72
C PRO A 203 16.94 0.15 4.43
N PHE A 204 15.74 0.66 4.09
CA PHE A 204 14.62 -0.18 3.69
C PHE A 204 14.90 -0.87 2.35
N ILE A 205 15.37 -0.12 1.35
CA ILE A 205 15.63 -0.63 0.00
C ILE A 205 16.72 -1.70 0.02
N ASP A 206 17.80 -1.49 0.76
CA ASP A 206 18.91 -2.44 0.89
C ASP A 206 18.46 -3.74 1.55
N ALA A 207 17.68 -3.66 2.64
CA ALA A 207 17.12 -4.82 3.30
C ALA A 207 16.17 -5.61 2.37
N TYR A 208 15.32 -4.90 1.63
CA TYR A 208 14.41 -5.48 0.64
C TYR A 208 15.17 -6.21 -0.48
N ILE A 209 16.19 -5.57 -1.08
CA ILE A 209 16.99 -6.15 -2.17
C ILE A 209 17.77 -7.36 -1.67
N LYS A 210 18.38 -7.25 -0.49
CA LYS A 210 19.13 -8.35 0.13
C LYS A 210 18.24 -9.57 0.33
N GLU A 211 17.01 -9.38 0.82
CA GLU A 211 16.06 -10.48 0.97
C GLU A 211 15.62 -11.04 -0.38
N SER A 212 15.29 -10.18 -1.34
CA SER A 212 14.86 -10.59 -2.69
C SER A 212 15.92 -11.43 -3.43
N ASN A 213 17.20 -11.24 -3.10
CA ASN A 213 18.32 -11.99 -3.68
C ASN A 213 18.65 -13.29 -2.94
N ARG A 214 18.04 -13.57 -1.78
CA ARG A 214 18.17 -14.87 -1.12
C ARG A 214 17.40 -15.88 -1.96
N LYS A 215 18.11 -16.83 -2.58
CA LYS A 215 17.47 -17.94 -3.30
C LYS A 215 16.55 -18.68 -2.33
N SER A 216 15.26 -18.72 -2.66
CA SER A 216 14.27 -19.62 -2.08
C SER A 216 14.59 -21.08 -2.38
#